data_AF-A0A1B6MNU1-F1
#
_entry.id   AF-A0A1B6MNU1-F1
#
_cell.length_a   1.000
_cell.length_b   1.000
_cell.length_c   1.000
_cell.angle_alpha   90.00
_cell.angle_beta   90.00
_cell.angle_gamma   90.00
#
_symmetry.space_group_name_H-M   'P 1'
#
loop_
_entity.id
_entity.type
_entity.pdbx_description
1 polymer ?
#
loop_
_entity_poly.entity_id
_entity_poly.type
_entity_poly.pdbx_seq_one_letter_code
_entity_poly.pdbx_strand_id
1 'polypeptide(L)'
;VNQLGDYDQCVDAGGRYCLTAVDMRLPPSLGSLDTQLHAHYAMVSSVHDPGHRLPKFSLVHWGVCVPAVCSAGDVQRALTHVFSQRAEVTAVVGVDPDLCHHLSDVP
;
A
#
# COMPACT_ATOMS: atom_id res chain seq x y z
N VAL A 1 16.38 0.14 -6.69
CA VAL A 1 15.59 -1.11 -6.68
C VAL A 1 14.48 -0.91 -5.67
N ASN A 2 13.21 -0.93 -6.09
CA ASN A 2 12.07 -0.78 -5.18
C ASN A 2 11.75 -2.18 -4.63
N GLN A 3 12.14 -2.44 -3.39
CA GLN A 3 11.82 -3.66 -2.66
C GLN A 3 10.44 -3.48 -2.04
N LEU A 4 9.38 -3.69 -2.81
CA LEU A 4 7.99 -3.51 -2.36
C LEU A 4 7.50 -4.68 -1.50
N GLY A 5 8.33 -5.70 -1.26
CA GLY A 5 7.98 -6.95 -0.61
C GLY A 5 8.47 -8.13 -1.44
N ASP A 6 8.51 -9.32 -0.84
CA ASP A 6 8.95 -10.53 -1.54
C ASP A 6 7.80 -11.13 -2.35
N TYR A 7 7.70 -10.71 -3.61
CA TYR A 7 6.67 -11.16 -4.56
C TYR A 7 6.81 -12.65 -4.86
N ASP A 8 8.01 -13.08 -5.28
CA ASP A 8 8.26 -14.45 -5.72
C ASP A 8 8.02 -15.43 -4.57
N GLN A 9 8.55 -15.14 -3.37
CA GLN A 9 8.33 -16.00 -2.21
C GLN A 9 6.84 -16.13 -1.85
N CYS A 10 6.06 -15.06 -1.97
CA CYS A 10 4.63 -15.11 -1.67
C CYS A 10 3.87 -15.99 -2.66
N VAL A 11 4.11 -15.77 -3.95
CA VAL A 11 3.38 -16.44 -5.02
C VAL A 11 3.77 -17.93 -5.08
N ASP A 12 5.06 -18.25 -4.95
CA ASP A 12 5.57 -19.63 -4.93
C ASP A 12 5.04 -20.45 -3.75
N ALA A 13 4.72 -19.79 -2.63
CA ALA A 13 4.10 -20.42 -1.46
C ALA A 13 2.58 -20.63 -1.63
N GLY A 14 2.00 -20.33 -2.79
CA GLY A 14 0.55 -20.39 -3.04
C GLY A 14 -0.23 -19.24 -2.39
N GLY A 15 0.45 -18.14 -2.08
CA GLY A 15 -0.15 -16.90 -1.60
C GLY A 15 -0.62 -16.01 -2.74
N ARG A 16 -1.43 -15.02 -2.39
CA ARG A 16 -1.75 -13.89 -3.26
C ARG A 16 -0.97 -12.66 -2.79
N TYR A 17 -0.18 -12.10 -3.68
CA TYR A 17 0.54 -10.85 -3.44
C TYR A 17 -0.33 -9.68 -3.89
N CYS A 18 -0.58 -8.71 -3.02
CA CYS A 18 -1.29 -7.48 -3.35
C CYS A 18 -0.41 -6.26 -3.13
N LEU A 19 -0.25 -5.41 -4.15
CA LEU A 19 0.36 -4.10 -3.96
C LEU A 19 -0.66 -3.12 -3.37
N THR A 20 -0.30 -2.54 -2.23
CA THR A 20 -1.14 -1.59 -1.52
C THR A 20 -0.50 -0.20 -1.55
N ALA A 21 -1.34 0.83 -1.57
CA ALA A 21 -0.94 2.21 -1.43
C ALA A 21 -1.55 2.79 -0.15
N VAL A 22 -0.73 3.45 0.66
CA VAL A 22 -1.13 4.05 1.93
C VAL A 22 -0.77 5.53 1.92
N ASP A 23 -1.79 6.37 2.02
CA ASP A 23 -1.64 7.79 2.36
C ASP A 23 -1.65 7.89 3.89
N MET A 24 -0.53 8.29 4.48
CA MET A 24 -0.32 8.27 5.93
C MET A 24 0.04 9.66 6.45
N ARG A 25 -0.73 10.19 7.39
CA ARG A 25 -0.41 11.43 8.12
C ARG A 25 0.04 11.13 9.54
N LEU A 26 1.20 11.68 9.90
CA LEU A 26 1.78 11.58 11.23
C LEU A 26 1.36 12.77 12.11
N PRO A 27 1.47 12.65 13.45
CA PRO A 27 1.10 13.74 14.35
C PRO A 27 2.08 14.91 14.21
N PRO A 28 1.69 16.14 14.59
CA PRO A 28 2.53 17.33 14.47
C PRO A 28 3.90 17.21 15.16
N SER A 29 4.00 16.39 16.22
CA SER A 29 5.25 16.08 16.92
C SER A 29 6.28 15.37 16.03
N LEU A 30 5.86 14.75 14.93
CA LEU A 30 6.70 14.04 13.96
C LEU A 30 6.75 14.76 12.59
N GLY A 31 6.49 16.07 12.54
CA GLY A 31 6.34 16.81 11.27
C GLY A 31 7.54 16.73 10.30
N SER A 32 8.77 16.59 10.79
CA SER A 32 9.94 16.39 9.91
C SER A 32 9.92 15.03 9.22
N LEU A 33 9.55 13.97 9.96
CA LEU A 33 9.39 12.63 9.40
C LEU A 33 8.22 12.58 8.43
N ASP A 34 7.09 13.21 8.80
CA ASP A 34 5.93 13.37 7.93
C ASP A 34 6.32 14.01 6.59
N THR A 35 7.07 15.12 6.64
CA THR A 35 7.55 15.80 5.44
C THR A 35 8.44 14.89 4.58
N GLN A 36 9.34 14.12 5.19
CA GLN A 36 10.22 13.20 4.46
C GLN A 36 9.45 12.04 3.82
N LEU A 37 8.51 11.44 4.56
CA LEU A 37 7.64 10.37 4.07
C LEU A 37 6.87 10.81 2.82
N HIS A 38 6.46 12.09 2.76
CA HIS A 38 5.75 12.64 1.62
C HIS A 38 6.65 13.28 0.55
N ALA A 39 7.96 12.97 0.54
CA ALA A 39 8.93 13.57 -0.37
C ALA A 39 8.85 15.10 -0.42
N HIS A 40 8.82 15.73 0.76
CA HIS A 40 8.63 17.16 0.97
C HIS A 40 7.34 17.74 0.39
N TYR A 41 6.33 16.90 0.18
CA TYR A 41 5.09 17.28 -0.50
C TYR A 41 5.32 17.91 -1.87
N ALA A 42 6.43 17.57 -2.54
CA ALA A 42 6.72 18.06 -3.88
C ALA A 42 5.60 17.70 -4.87
N MET A 43 4.90 16.58 -4.62
CA MET A 43 3.75 16.11 -5.37
C MET A 43 2.76 15.43 -4.41
N VAL A 44 1.55 15.96 -4.30
CA VAL A 44 0.48 15.37 -3.47
C VAL A 44 -0.34 14.41 -4.32
N SER A 45 -0.58 13.20 -3.81
CA SER A 45 -1.36 12.17 -4.47
C SER A 45 -2.34 11.53 -3.49
N SER A 46 -3.44 11.02 -4.01
CA SER A 46 -4.42 10.22 -3.28
C SER A 46 -4.41 8.77 -3.76
N VAL A 47 -4.79 7.85 -2.87
CA VAL A 47 -5.04 6.45 -3.25
C VAL A 47 -6.14 6.31 -4.31
N HIS A 48 -7.03 7.30 -4.43
CA HIS A 48 -8.12 7.31 -5.41
C HIS A 48 -7.75 7.97 -6.74
N ASP A 49 -6.52 8.50 -6.88
CA ASP A 49 -6.13 9.15 -8.13
C ASP A 49 -6.04 8.10 -9.24
N PRO A 50 -6.88 8.20 -10.30
CA PRO A 50 -7.00 7.18 -11.36
C PRO A 50 -5.73 7.04 -12.20
N GLY A 51 -4.77 7.95 -12.00
CA GLY A 51 -3.43 7.90 -12.58
C GLY A 51 -3.43 8.20 -14.07
N HIS A 52 -2.61 9.17 -14.49
CA HIS A 52 -1.94 8.96 -15.78
C HIS A 52 -0.60 9.68 -15.97
N ARG A 53 -0.20 10.66 -15.14
CA ARG A 53 1.06 11.42 -15.40
C ARG A 53 1.84 11.90 -14.18
N LEU A 54 1.29 11.83 -12.97
CA LEU A 54 1.97 12.33 -11.78
C LEU A 54 2.51 11.16 -10.92
N PRO A 55 3.79 11.20 -10.52
CA PRO A 55 4.34 10.25 -9.58
C PRO A 55 3.62 10.32 -8.22
N LYS A 56 3.27 9.16 -7.68
CA LYS A 56 2.63 9.02 -6.36
C LYS A 56 3.65 8.98 -5.22
N PHE A 57 4.62 9.89 -5.22
CA PHE A 57 5.73 9.89 -4.25
C PHE A 57 5.30 10.17 -2.81
N SER A 58 4.12 10.76 -2.62
CA SER A 58 3.54 11.01 -1.30
C SER A 58 2.80 9.80 -0.71
N LEU A 59 2.77 8.66 -1.40
CA LEU A 59 2.14 7.42 -0.92
C LEU A 59 3.20 6.36 -0.60
N VAL A 60 2.99 5.66 0.51
CA VAL A 60 3.75 4.45 0.84
C VAL A 60 3.17 3.30 0.03
N HIS A 61 4.01 2.70 -0.82
CA HIS A 61 3.64 1.50 -1.57
C HIS A 61 4.25 0.27 -0.90
N TRP A 62 3.42 -0.71 -0.57
CA TRP A 62 3.86 -1.92 0.11
C TRP A 62 3.06 -3.15 -0.36
N GLY A 63 3.79 -4.21 -0.68
CA GLY A 63 3.30 -5.51 -1.08
C GLY A 63 2.95 -6.36 0.13
N VAL A 64 1.73 -6.88 0.16
CA VAL A 64 1.26 -7.76 1.23
C VAL A 64 0.98 -9.14 0.67
N CYS A 65 1.55 -10.16 1.30
CA CYS A 65 1.21 -11.54 1.03
C CYS A 65 0.02 -11.98 1.89
N VAL A 66 -1.02 -12.51 1.25
CA VAL A 66 -2.23 -13.02 1.92
C VAL A 66 -2.60 -14.40 1.38
N PRO A 67 -3.46 -15.16 2.07
CA PRO A 67 -4.01 -16.40 1.50
C PRO A 67 -4.65 -16.17 0.14
N ALA A 68 -4.51 -17.14 -0.79
CA ALA A 68 -5.02 -17.03 -2.17
C ALA A 68 -6.52 -16.69 -2.27
N VAL A 69 -7.30 -17.11 -1.28
CA VAL A 69 -8.76 -16.86 -1.22
C VAL A 69 -9.13 -15.41 -0.91
N CYS A 70 -8.20 -14.60 -0.43
CA CYS A 70 -8.47 -13.21 -0.08
C CYS A 70 -8.64 -12.33 -1.33
N SER A 71 -9.68 -11.51 -1.32
CA SER A 71 -9.91 -10.46 -2.30
C SER A 71 -9.10 -9.19 -1.95
N ALA A 72 -8.90 -8.31 -2.93
CA ALA A 72 -8.32 -6.98 -2.68
C ALA A 72 -9.09 -6.20 -1.59
N GLY A 73 -10.42 -6.36 -1.55
CA GLY A 73 -11.27 -5.76 -0.52
C GLY A 73 -11.04 -6.35 0.88
N ASP A 74 -10.66 -7.63 1.00
CA ASP A 74 -10.27 -8.23 2.28
C ASP A 74 -8.96 -7.62 2.78
N VAL A 75 -7.98 -7.47 1.88
CA VAL A 75 -6.69 -6.83 2.18
C VAL A 75 -6.88 -5.38 2.62
N GLN A 76 -7.68 -4.61 1.88
CA GLN A 76 -7.97 -3.22 2.22
C GLN A 76 -8.62 -3.11 3.60
N ARG A 77 -9.66 -3.90 3.88
CA ARG A 77 -10.33 -3.90 5.19
C ARG A 77 -9.40 -4.28 6.33
N ALA A 78 -8.56 -5.30 6.13
CA ALA A 78 -7.61 -5.75 7.15
C ALA A 78 -6.58 -4.66 7.47
N LEU A 79 -5.99 -4.03 6.46
CA LEU A 79 -5.02 -2.96 6.66
C LEU A 79 -5.65 -1.69 7.26
N THR A 80 -6.83 -1.28 6.78
CA THR A 80 -7.58 -0.17 7.40
C THR A 80 -7.85 -0.45 8.87
N HIS A 81 -8.22 -1.69 9.22
CA HIS A 81 -8.40 -2.07 10.62
C HIS A 81 -7.10 -1.96 11.42
N VAL A 82 -5.97 -2.47 10.91
CA VAL A 82 -4.67 -2.38 11.59
C VAL A 82 -4.26 -0.92 11.84
N PHE A 83 -4.43 -0.04 10.86
CA PHE A 83 -4.12 1.38 11.04
C PHE A 83 -5.09 2.09 11.99
N SER A 84 -6.37 1.71 12.00
CA SER A 84 -7.36 2.30 12.92
C SER A 84 -7.04 2.05 14.40
N GLN A 85 -6.24 1.03 14.70
CA GLN A 85 -5.77 0.73 16.06
C GLN A 85 -4.62 1.65 16.51
N ARG A 86 -4.07 2.49 15.61
CA ARG A 86 -2.98 3.42 15.89
C ARG A 86 -3.54 4.83 16.00
N ALA A 87 -3.85 5.27 17.22
CA ALA A 87 -4.47 6.57 17.48
C ALA A 87 -3.66 7.79 16.96
N GLU A 88 -2.35 7.64 16.80
CA GLU A 88 -1.45 8.72 16.41
C GLU A 88 -1.33 8.88 14.89
N VAL A 89 -1.77 7.90 14.11
CA VAL A 89 -1.57 7.86 12.66
C VAL A 89 -2.92 7.84 11.94
N THR A 90 -3.11 8.79 11.03
CA THR A 90 -4.26 8.74 10.12
C THR A 90 -3.82 8.10 8.81
N ALA A 91 -4.48 7.04 8.37
CA ALA A 91 -4.12 6.34 7.15
C ALA A 91 -5.33 6.08 6.26
N VAL A 92 -5.18 6.32 4.96
CA VAL A 92 -6.12 5.90 3.92
C VAL A 92 -5.44 4.83 3.08
N VAL A 93 -6.07 3.66 2.98
CA VAL A 93 -5.52 2.49 2.28
C VAL A 93 -6.27 2.29 0.98
N GLY A 94 -5.53 2.13 -0.12
CA GLY A 94 -6.03 1.65 -1.40
C GLY A 94 -5.36 0.34 -1.79
N VAL A 95 -6.17 -0.59 -2.33
CA VAL A 95 -5.68 -1.84 -2.92
C VAL A 95 -6.31 -1.99 -4.30
N ASP A 96 -5.47 -1.99 -5.33
CA ASP A 96 -5.93 -2.18 -6.70
C ASP A 96 -6.07 -3.69 -6.99
N PRO A 97 -7.27 -4.19 -7.36
CA PRO A 97 -7.47 -5.59 -7.70
C PRO A 97 -6.56 -6.08 -8.84
N ASP A 98 -6.18 -5.20 -9.77
CA ASP A 98 -5.34 -5.55 -10.92
C ASP A 98 -3.86 -5.71 -10.52
N LEU A 99 -3.49 -5.26 -9.31
CA LEU A 99 -2.16 -5.39 -8.72
C LEU A 99 -2.13 -6.47 -7.62
N CYS A 100 -3.08 -7.41 -7.66
CA CYS A 100 -3.21 -8.53 -6.74
C CYS A 100 -3.07 -9.87 -7.47
N HIS A 101 -1.87 -10.44 -7.47
CA HIS A 101 -1.48 -11.61 -8.27
C HIS A 101 -1.35 -12.89 -7.44
N HIS A 102 -1.76 -14.01 -8.02
CA HIS A 102 -1.49 -15.36 -7.56
C HIS A 102 -0.74 -16.15 -8.65
N LEU A 103 -0.20 -17.32 -8.32
CA LEU A 103 0.61 -18.16 -9.21
C LEU A 103 -0.11 -18.53 -10.53
N SER A 104 -1.44 -18.54 -10.51
CA SER A 104 -2.29 -18.75 -11.70
C SER A 104 -2.28 -17.60 -12.71
N ASP A 105 -1.84 -16.41 -12.29
CA ASP A 105 -1.84 -15.18 -13.10
C ASP A 105 -0.50 -14.97 -13.83
N VAL A 106 0.50 -15.82 -13.55
CA VAL A 106 1.81 -15.79 -14.19
C VAL A 106 1.82 -16.78 -15.36
N PRO A 107 2.04 -16.34 -16.61
CA PRO A 107 2.03 -17.19 -17.80
C PRO A 107 3.17 -18.22 -17.83
#